data_AF-A0A9N9KAR5-F1
#
_entry.id   AF-A0A9N9KAR5-F1
#
_cell.length_a   1.000
_cell.length_b   1.000
_cell.length_c   1.000
_cell.angle_alpha   90.00
_cell.angle_beta   90.00
_cell.angle_gamma   90.00
#
_symmetry.space_group_name_H-M   'P 1'
#
loop_
_entity.id
_entity.type
_entity.pdbx_description
1 polymer ?
#
loop_
_entity_poly.entity_id
_entity_poly.type
_entity_poly.pdbx_seq_one_letter_code
_entity_poly.pdbx_strand_id
1 'polypeptide(L)' 'WRSKKQELMLAQPHIKCLNSGPRPAYPELELELATWVKNLRNNLKPVSRFMIQAKAAGLASLPQYANQFPHI' A
#
# COMPACT_ATOMS: atom_id res chain seq x y z
N TRP A 1 -0.56 -11.10 -13.23
CA TRP A 1 -1.51 -11.31 -12.12
C TRP A 1 -2.87 -10.66 -12.34
N ARG A 2 -3.00 -9.34 -12.58
CA ARG A 2 -4.33 -8.70 -12.80
C ARG A 2 -5.15 -9.31 -13.93
N SER A 3 -4.56 -9.65 -15.08
CA SER A 3 -5.31 -10.20 -16.22
C SER A 3 -5.87 -11.61 -15.97
N LYS A 4 -5.17 -12.44 -15.17
CA LYS A 4 -5.59 -13.82 -14.86
C LYS A 4 -6.44 -13.95 -13.60
N LYS A 5 -6.77 -12.84 -12.92
CA LYS A 5 -7.55 -12.90 -11.67
C LYS A 5 -8.91 -13.54 -11.90
N GLN A 6 -9.61 -13.17 -12.97
CA GLN A 6 -10.91 -13.75 -13.31
C GLN A 6 -10.80 -15.24 -13.64
N GLU A 7 -9.84 -15.63 -14.49
CA GLU A 7 -9.59 -17.03 -14.82
C GLU A 7 -9.31 -17.89 -13.57
N LEU A 8 -8.49 -17.39 -12.64
CA LEU A 8 -8.17 -18.10 -11.40
C LEU A 8 -9.36 -18.21 -10.45
N MET A 9 -10.19 -17.16 -10.35
CA MET A 9 -11.42 -17.19 -9.53
C MET A 9 -12.47 -18.14 -10.13
N LEU A 10 -12.56 -18.21 -11.47
CA LEU A 10 -13.46 -19.14 -12.18
C LEU A 10 -13.01 -20.60 -12.04
N ALA A 11 -11.69 -20.86 -12.02
CA ALA A 11 -11.14 -22.20 -11.85
C ALA A 11 -11.41 -22.79 -10.46
N GLN A 12 -11.59 -21.95 -9.44
CA GLN A 12 -11.91 -22.37 -8.07
C GLN A 12 -13.07 -21.55 -7.49
N PRO A 13 -14.33 -21.84 -7.88
CA PRO A 13 -15.49 -21.01 -7.58
C PRO A 13 -15.87 -20.94 -6.09
N HIS A 14 -15.33 -21.86 -5.27
CA HIS A 14 -15.50 -21.84 -3.81
C HIS A 14 -14.57 -20.83 -3.11
N ILE A 15 -13.54 -20.33 -3.81
CA ILE A 15 -12.59 -19.37 -3.25
C ILE A 15 -13.15 -17.96 -3.40
N LYS A 16 -13.44 -17.31 -2.26
CA LYS A 16 -13.96 -15.92 -2.23
C LYS A 16 -12.88 -14.88 -2.54
N CYS A 17 -11.61 -15.22 -2.34
CA CYS A 17 -10.47 -14.33 -2.56
C CYS A 17 -9.21 -15.14 -2.87
N LEU A 18 -8.47 -14.76 -3.92
CA LEU A 18 -7.10 -15.27 -4.11
C LEU A 18 -6.25 -14.86 -2.91
N ASN A 19 -5.44 -15.78 -2.38
CA ASN A 19 -4.60 -15.60 -1.19
C ASN A 19 -4.15 -14.15 -1.02
N SER A 20 -4.79 -13.46 -0.06
CA SER A 20 -4.43 -12.09 0.27
C SER A 20 -3.02 -12.13 0.82
N GLY A 21 -2.14 -11.24 0.36
CA GLY A 21 -0.88 -11.01 1.06
C GLY A 21 -1.13 -10.63 2.54
N PRO A 22 -0.07 -10.56 3.36
CA PRO A 22 -0.20 -10.07 4.72
C PRO A 22 -0.94 -8.73 4.73
N ARG A 23 -1.84 -8.58 5.70
CA ARG A 23 -2.56 -7.32 5.86
C ARG A 23 -1.57 -6.21 6.19
N PRO A 24 -1.77 -5.00 5.66
CA PRO A 24 -0.99 -3.83 6.03
C PRO A 24 -0.95 -3.69 7.56
N ALA A 25 0.22 -3.42 8.11
CA ALA A 25 0.35 -3.13 9.54
C ALA A 25 -0.22 -1.75 9.87
N TYR A 26 -0.09 -0.82 8.91
CA TYR A 26 -0.54 0.57 9.04
C TYR A 26 -1.41 0.95 7.84
N PRO A 27 -2.68 0.49 7.79
CA PRO A 27 -3.50 0.55 6.58
C PRO A 27 -3.66 1.96 5.99
N GLU A 28 -3.92 2.95 6.85
CA GLU A 28 -4.16 4.33 6.42
C GLU A 28 -2.87 5.00 5.92
N LEU A 29 -1.78 4.84 6.68
CA LEU A 29 -0.46 5.39 6.32
C LEU A 29 0.08 4.73 5.04
N GLU A 30 -0.02 3.41 4.92
CA GLU A 30 0.41 2.67 3.74
C GLU A 30 -0.43 3.06 2.51
N LEU A 31 -1.73 3.32 2.67
CA LEU A 31 -2.59 3.81 1.60
C LEU A 31 -2.19 5.21 1.13
N GLU A 32 -1.93 6.13 2.05
CA GLU A 32 -1.47 7.48 1.70
C GLU A 32 -0.10 7.44 1.00
N LEU A 33 0.82 6.63 1.50
CA LEU A 33 2.13 6.42 0.88
C LEU A 33 1.99 5.84 -0.54
N ALA A 34 1.13 4.84 -0.72
CA ALA A 34 0.89 4.20 -2.00
C ALA A 34 0.26 5.17 -3.02
N THR A 35 -0.68 6.02 -2.59
CA THR A 35 -1.28 7.04 -3.47
C THR A 35 -0.26 8.10 -3.87
N TRP A 36 0.59 8.54 -2.94
CA TRP A 36 1.70 9.46 -3.22
C TRP A 36 2.69 8.87 -4.25
N VAL A 37 3.13 7.61 -4.07
CA VAL A 37 4.01 6.93 -5.04
C VAL A 37 3.33 6.83 -6.41
N LYS A 38 2.04 6.46 -6.45
CA LYS A 38 1.28 6.36 -7.69
C LYS A 38 1.22 7.69 -8.42
N ASN A 39 0.96 8.79 -7.71
CA ASN A 39 0.93 10.13 -8.28
C ASN A 39 2.29 10.55 -8.84
N LEU A 40 3.40 10.24 -8.15
CA LEU A 40 4.73 10.54 -8.67
C LEU A 40 5.04 9.77 -9.95
N ARG A 41 4.71 8.46 -9.98
CA ARG A 41 4.89 7.62 -11.17
C ARG A 41 4.05 8.09 -12.35
N ASN A 42 2.81 8.52 -12.11
CA ASN A 42 1.96 9.09 -13.16
C ASN A 42 2.57 10.37 -13.76
N ASN A 43 3.32 11.13 -12.97
CA ASN A 43 4.06 12.31 -13.41
C ASN A 43 5.47 11.99 -13.92
N LEU A 44 5.77 10.71 -14.21
CA LEU A 44 7.07 10.23 -14.68
C LEU A 44 8.24 10.58 -13.75
N LYS A 45 7.96 10.83 -12.46
CA LYS A 45 8.99 11.12 -11.46
C LYS A 45 9.55 9.81 -10.90
N PRO A 46 10.88 9.63 -10.88
CA PRO A 46 11.48 8.47 -10.24
C PRO A 46 11.23 8.52 -8.73
N VAL A 47 10.95 7.36 -8.15
CA VAL A 47 10.72 7.20 -6.71
C VAL A 47 11.70 6.16 -6.18
N SER A 48 12.66 6.60 -5.36
CA SER A 48 13.62 5.71 -4.70
C SER A 48 13.08 5.21 -3.35
N ARG A 49 13.67 4.12 -2.85
CA ARG A 49 13.35 3.58 -1.52
C ARG A 49 13.57 4.64 -0.42
N PHE A 50 14.64 5.43 -0.52
CA PHE A 50 14.95 6.48 0.45
C PHE A 50 13.86 7.55 0.48
N MET A 51 13.33 7.96 -0.67
CA MET A 51 12.23 8.93 -0.73
C MET A 51 10.96 8.39 -0.06
N ILE A 52 10.68 7.10 -0.26
CA ILE A 52 9.53 6.44 0.37
C ILE A 52 9.72 6.41 1.89
N GLN A 53 10.92 6.04 2.38
CA GLN A 53 11.22 6.03 3.80
C GLN A 53 11.12 7.43 4.43
N ALA A 54 11.68 8.45 3.78
CA ALA A 54 11.61 9.83 4.25
C ALA A 54 10.15 10.33 4.30
N LYS A 55 9.36 10.03 3.26
CA LYS A 55 7.93 10.38 3.23
C LYS A 55 7.16 9.63 4.31
N ALA A 56 7.41 8.34 4.50
CA ALA A 56 6.75 7.53 5.52
C ALA A 56 7.05 8.04 6.94
N ALA A 57 8.32 8.36 7.24
CA ALA A 57 8.71 8.96 8.52
C ALA A 57 8.03 10.31 8.74
N GLY A 58 7.97 11.16 7.71
CA GLY A 58 7.26 12.44 7.77
C GLY A 58 5.76 12.29 8.01
N LEU A 59 5.13 11.26 7.43
CA LEU A 59 3.73 10.94 7.71
C LEU A 59 3.55 10.41 9.13
N ALA A 60 4.38 9.46 9.57
CA ALA A 60 4.31 8.87 10.90
C ALA A 60 4.35 9.92 12.03
N SER A 61 5.13 10.99 11.84
CA SER A 61 5.21 12.10 12.80
C SER A 61 3.97 13.00 12.86
N LEU A 62 3.01 12.88 11.93
CA LEU A 62 1.79 13.67 11.98
C LEU A 62 0.91 13.24 13.16
N PRO A 63 0.22 14.17 13.85
CA PRO A 63 -0.60 13.85 15.01
C PRO A 63 -1.64 12.75 14.74
N GLN A 64 -2.22 12.73 13.54
CA GLN A 64 -3.21 11.72 13.14
C GLN A 64 -2.65 10.28 13.19
N TYR A 65 -1.39 10.09 12.81
CA TYR A 65 -0.75 8.77 12.77
C TYR A 65 0.00 8.46 14.06
N ALA A 66 0.66 9.45 14.67
CA ALA A 66 1.35 9.28 15.95
C ALA A 66 0.40 8.89 17.08
N ASN A 67 -0.83 9.44 17.09
CA ASN A 67 -1.85 9.08 18.08
C ASN A 67 -2.42 7.67 17.85
N GLN A 68 -2.51 7.23 16.59
CA GLN A 68 -3.07 5.94 16.22
C GLN A 68 -2.03 4.79 16.31
N PHE A 69 -0.75 5.11 16.07
CA PHE A 69 0.36 4.16 16.00
C PHE A 69 1.58 4.72 16.77
N PRO A 70 1.58 4.67 18.11
CA PRO A 70 2.63 5.29 18.93
C PRO A 70 4.00 4.57 18.89
N HIS A 71 4.09 3.41 18.25
CA HIS A 71 5.29 2.57 18.18
C HIS A 71 5.78 2.32 16.73
N ILE A 72 5.36 3.17 15.80
CA ILE A 72 5.72 3.06 14.37
C ILE A 72 7.19 3.41 14.09
#